data_AF-A0A9R1W7D2-F1
#
_entry.id   AF-A0A9R1W7D2-F1
#
_cell.length_a   1.000
_cell.length_b   1.000
_cell.length_c   1.000
_cell.angle_alpha   90.00
_cell.angle_beta   90.00
_cell.angle_gamma   90.00
#
_symmetry.space_group_name_H-M   'P 1'
#
loop_
_entity.id
_entity.type
_entity.pdbx_description
1 polymer ?
#
loop_
_entity_poly.entity_id
_entity_poly.type
_entity_poly.pdbx_seq_one_letter_code
_entity_poly.pdbx_strand_id
1 'polypeptide(L)'
;MNLCVNSKMGIVFLSSKECSNEAHTSQKIYEYMESCVQQVGHEHVVQVVTNNATNNMGAAKLLKEKRPSIFWTSCTTHTINLMLEENSRPSKQANHLHLRLPQNLSDDEKLHKQKRNYPTGSHEICFRLSNITKFGRKKEQIRHIFSSTEWEECKFSSTPKGNASYKTVSSAQFWSGVAQCLKVFSPLVKVLRMVDADWKPSVTSQKSGVKISLLI
;
A
#
# COMPACT_ATOMS: atom_id res chain seq x y z
N MET A 1 -13.11 8.35 10.53
CA MET A 1 -12.32 7.57 11.49
C MET A 1 -13.07 6.30 11.86
N ASN A 2 -12.52 5.13 11.60
CA ASN A 2 -13.16 3.83 11.82
C ASN A 2 -12.38 3.02 12.86
N LEU A 3 -13.09 2.38 13.79
CA LEU A 3 -12.51 1.54 14.82
C LEU A 3 -12.93 0.09 14.63
N CYS A 4 -11.94 -0.79 14.63
CA CYS A 4 -12.13 -2.23 14.59
C CYS A 4 -11.45 -2.87 15.80
N VAL A 5 -12.07 -3.90 16.37
CA VAL A 5 -11.51 -4.73 17.44
C VAL A 5 -11.13 -6.07 16.84
N ASN A 6 -9.89 -6.51 17.06
CA ASN A 6 -9.35 -7.77 16.58
C ASN A 6 -9.07 -8.69 17.77
N SER A 7 -9.63 -9.89 17.71
CA SER A 7 -9.44 -10.96 18.69
C SER A 7 -9.11 -12.28 17.99
N LYS A 8 -8.80 -13.31 18.78
CA LYS A 8 -8.69 -14.70 18.29
C LYS A 8 -9.93 -15.20 17.53
N MET A 9 -11.10 -14.61 17.76
CA MET A 9 -12.36 -14.98 17.10
C MET A 9 -12.57 -14.25 15.77
N GLY A 10 -11.76 -13.26 15.46
CA GLY A 10 -11.86 -12.45 14.24
C GLY A 10 -11.90 -10.95 14.53
N ILE A 11 -12.22 -10.21 13.47
CA ILE A 11 -12.31 -8.75 13.47
C ILE A 11 -13.78 -8.34 13.57
N VAL A 12 -14.08 -7.42 14.48
CA VAL A 12 -15.39 -6.82 14.65
C VAL A 12 -15.25 -5.32 14.43
N PHE A 13 -16.04 -4.78 13.52
CA PHE A 13 -16.20 -3.33 13.40
C PHE A 13 -16.96 -2.80 14.61
N LEU A 14 -16.41 -1.81 15.32
CA LEU A 14 -17.02 -1.27 16.53
C LEU A 14 -17.80 0.02 16.25
N SER A 15 -17.17 0.97 15.57
CA SER A 15 -17.76 2.28 15.32
C SER A 15 -17.07 3.05 14.20
N SER A 16 -17.81 3.97 13.59
CA SER A 16 -17.28 4.97 12.66
C SER A 16 -17.71 6.36 13.11
N LYS A 17 -16.78 7.30 12.98
CA LYS A 17 -17.02 8.71 13.20
C LYS A 17 -16.63 9.47 11.93
N GLU A 18 -17.61 10.11 11.32
CA GLU A 18 -17.40 11.04 10.22
C GLU A 18 -16.74 12.31 10.78
N CYS A 19 -15.60 12.70 10.21
CA CYS A 19 -14.81 13.83 10.70
C CYS A 19 -14.23 14.67 9.55
N SER A 20 -14.83 14.63 8.35
CA SER A 20 -14.37 15.42 7.20
C SER A 20 -14.31 16.92 7.48
N ASN A 21 -15.25 17.44 8.27
CA ASN A 21 -15.38 18.88 8.55
C ASN A 21 -14.72 19.33 9.86
N GLU A 22 -14.05 18.43 10.57
CA GLU A 22 -13.40 18.75 11.85
C GLU A 22 -11.89 18.64 11.74
N ALA A 23 -11.15 19.44 12.50
CA ALA A 23 -9.70 19.26 12.61
C ALA A 23 -9.39 17.93 13.34
N HIS A 24 -8.56 17.08 12.72
CA HIS A 24 -8.13 15.78 13.27
C HIS A 24 -7.01 16.00 14.29
N THR A 25 -7.28 16.63 15.42
CA THR A 25 -6.26 16.89 16.44
C THR A 25 -5.90 15.61 17.20
N SER A 26 -4.67 15.54 17.72
CA SER A 26 -4.22 14.43 18.57
C SER A 26 -5.16 14.14 19.74
N GLN A 27 -5.73 15.20 20.31
CA GLN A 27 -6.65 15.11 21.44
C GLN A 27 -7.97 14.42 21.04
N LYS A 28 -8.61 14.85 19.95
CA LYS A 28 -9.86 14.24 19.48
C LYS A 28 -9.69 12.77 19.07
N ILE A 29 -8.56 12.47 18.46
CA ILE A 29 -8.19 11.11 18.09
C ILE A 29 -8.03 10.25 19.35
N TYR A 30 -7.32 10.76 20.37
CA TYR A 30 -7.16 10.09 21.65
C TYR A 30 -8.52 9.86 22.36
N GLU A 31 -9.38 10.88 22.43
CA GLU A 31 -10.71 10.76 23.05
C GLU A 31 -11.57 9.68 22.39
N TYR A 32 -11.51 9.58 21.05
CA TYR A 32 -12.23 8.55 20.31
C TYR A 32 -11.65 7.14 20.54
N MET A 33 -10.33 7.01 20.70
CA MET A 33 -9.71 5.74 21.10
C MET A 33 -10.04 5.36 22.53
N GLU A 34 -10.01 6.32 23.45
CA GLU A 34 -10.25 6.10 24.87
C GLU A 34 -11.69 5.66 25.12
N SER A 35 -12.68 6.23 24.42
CA SER A 35 -14.07 5.75 24.51
C SER A 35 -14.21 4.30 24.05
N CYS A 36 -13.45 3.89 23.03
CA CYS A 36 -13.40 2.50 22.57
C CYS A 36 -12.73 1.57 23.59
N VAL A 37 -11.63 2.00 24.22
CA VAL A 37 -10.97 1.25 25.29
C VAL A 37 -11.92 1.04 26.47
N GLN A 38 -12.69 2.08 26.82
CA GLN A 38 -13.70 2.00 27.89
C GLN A 38 -14.85 1.06 27.54
N GLN A 39 -15.35 1.12 26.29
CA GLN A 39 -16.42 0.24 25.82
C GLN A 39 -16.02 -1.24 25.82
N VAL A 40 -14.76 -1.53 25.46
CA VAL A 40 -14.21 -2.90 25.43
C VAL A 40 -13.83 -3.39 26.84
N GLY A 41 -13.51 -2.47 27.75
CA GLY A 41 -12.92 -2.78 29.05
C GLY A 41 -11.39 -2.74 28.97
N HIS A 42 -10.79 -1.91 29.82
CA HIS A 42 -9.34 -1.64 29.81
C HIS A 42 -8.51 -2.92 29.98
N GLU A 43 -8.96 -3.82 30.84
CA GLU A 43 -8.37 -5.12 31.15
C GLU A 43 -8.33 -6.07 29.96
N HIS A 44 -9.19 -5.85 28.96
CA HIS A 44 -9.25 -6.69 27.76
C HIS A 44 -8.40 -6.12 26.62
N VAL A 45 -8.00 -4.85 26.67
CA VAL A 45 -7.22 -4.22 25.59
C VAL A 45 -5.73 -4.38 25.85
N VAL A 46 -5.04 -5.06 24.94
CA VAL A 46 -3.58 -5.25 25.02
C VAL A 46 -2.81 -4.33 24.07
N GLN A 47 -3.44 -3.90 22.97
CA GLN A 47 -2.77 -3.16 21.92
C GLN A 47 -3.71 -2.20 21.18
N VAL A 48 -3.21 -1.02 20.85
CA VAL A 48 -3.81 -0.06 19.92
C VAL A 48 -2.90 0.13 18.72
N VAL A 49 -3.46 0.08 17.51
CA VAL A 49 -2.72 0.24 16.25
C VAL A 49 -3.31 1.38 15.43
N THR A 50 -2.45 2.32 15.03
CA THR A 50 -2.82 3.53 14.29
C THR A 50 -1.75 3.85 13.25
N ASN A 51 -2.05 4.65 12.22
CA ASN A 51 -1.02 5.07 11.27
C ASN A 51 -0.01 6.06 11.92
N ASN A 52 1.11 6.33 11.24
CA ASN A 52 2.21 7.15 11.76
C ASN A 52 2.01 8.67 11.54
N ALA A 53 0.79 9.13 11.20
CA ALA A 53 0.53 10.56 11.03
C ALA A 53 0.78 11.31 12.34
N THR A 54 1.26 12.56 12.25
CA THR A 54 1.67 13.38 13.41
C THR A 54 0.61 13.43 14.51
N ASN A 55 -0.67 13.58 14.15
CA ASN A 55 -1.75 13.67 15.13
C ASN A 55 -2.03 12.32 15.81
N ASN A 56 -1.86 11.21 15.09
CA ASN A 56 -1.94 9.86 15.67
C ASN A 56 -0.77 9.58 16.62
N MET A 57 0.43 10.08 16.31
CA MET A 57 1.57 10.00 17.21
C MET A 57 1.34 10.78 18.50
N GLY A 58 0.73 11.96 18.41
CA GLY A 58 0.30 12.71 19.58
C GLY A 58 -0.74 11.95 20.42
N ALA A 59 -1.73 11.34 19.78
CA ALA A 59 -2.74 10.52 20.46
C ALA A 59 -2.13 9.28 21.13
N ALA A 60 -1.17 8.64 20.47
CA ALA A 60 -0.43 7.50 21.00
C ALA A 60 0.38 7.87 22.26
N LYS A 61 0.97 9.07 22.27
CA LYS A 61 1.67 9.59 23.45
C LYS A 61 0.72 9.76 24.63
N LEU A 62 -0.45 10.37 24.40
CA LEU A 62 -1.50 10.52 25.43
C LEU A 62 -1.98 9.16 25.94
N LEU A 63 -2.20 8.19 25.05
CA LEU A 63 -2.56 6.83 25.42
C LEU A 63 -1.50 6.18 26.33
N LYS A 64 -0.22 6.32 25.98
CA LYS A 64 0.87 5.77 26.78
C LYS A 64 0.96 6.40 28.18
N GLU A 65 0.71 7.71 28.28
CA GLU A 65 0.70 8.44 29.55
C GLU A 65 -0.49 8.04 30.43
N LYS A 66 -1.68 7.86 29.84
CA LYS A 66 -2.92 7.58 30.57
C LYS A 66 -3.16 6.09 30.83
N ARG A 67 -2.66 5.22 29.95
CA ARG A 67 -2.88 3.77 29.93
C ARG A 67 -1.56 3.02 29.66
N PRO A 68 -0.59 3.05 30.59
CA PRO A 68 0.74 2.48 30.37
C PRO A 68 0.77 0.96 30.13
N SER A 69 -0.30 0.24 30.52
CA SER A 69 -0.49 -1.19 30.28
C SER A 69 -0.88 -1.54 28.83
N ILE A 70 -1.35 -0.56 28.04
CA ILE A 70 -1.75 -0.78 26.64
C ILE A 70 -0.59 -0.42 25.72
N PHE A 71 -0.18 -1.36 24.87
CA PHE A 71 0.87 -1.11 23.89
C PHE A 71 0.32 -0.33 22.68
N TRP A 72 1.07 0.64 22.20
CA TRP A 72 0.80 1.28 20.92
C TRP A 72 1.84 0.85 19.88
N THR A 73 1.39 0.58 18.65
CA THR A 73 2.27 0.34 17.51
C THR A 73 1.75 1.02 16.25
N SER A 74 2.65 1.50 15.40
CA SER A 74 2.28 2.03 14.09
C SER A 74 1.74 0.94 13.15
N CYS A 75 0.86 1.34 12.24
CA CYS A 75 0.29 0.47 11.22
C CYS A 75 1.37 0.04 10.21
N THR A 76 1.67 -1.26 10.19
CA THR A 76 2.68 -1.85 9.29
C THR A 76 2.37 -1.58 7.82
N THR A 77 1.10 -1.68 7.39
CA THR A 77 0.67 -1.36 6.02
C THR A 77 1.03 0.08 5.65
N HIS A 78 0.75 1.03 6.56
CA HIS A 78 1.08 2.43 6.32
C HIS A 78 2.59 2.66 6.30
N THR A 79 3.35 2.05 7.21
CA THR A 79 4.81 2.14 7.24
C THR A 79 5.44 1.60 5.96
N ILE A 80 5.00 0.43 5.48
CA ILE A 80 5.47 -0.13 4.20
C ILE A 80 5.10 0.82 3.06
N ASN A 81 3.90 1.39 3.07
CA ASN A 81 3.51 2.34 2.03
C ASN A 81 4.42 3.59 2.00
N LEU A 82 4.72 4.18 3.16
CA LEU A 82 5.66 5.31 3.25
C LEU A 82 7.05 4.95 2.72
N MET A 83 7.56 3.75 3.05
CA MET A 83 8.83 3.28 2.50
C MET A 83 8.78 3.20 0.97
N LEU A 84 7.67 2.73 0.40
CA LEU A 84 7.53 2.64 -1.04
C LEU A 84 7.36 4.02 -1.71
N GLU A 85 6.64 4.96 -1.08
CA GLU A 85 6.49 6.33 -1.55
C GLU A 85 7.84 7.03 -1.67
N GLU A 86 8.67 6.97 -0.62
CA GLU A 86 10.00 7.60 -0.63
C GLU A 86 10.92 6.99 -1.69
N ASN A 87 10.87 5.68 -1.91
CA ASN A 87 11.65 5.02 -2.97
C ASN A 87 11.11 5.25 -4.39
N SER A 88 9.88 5.77 -4.53
CA SER A 88 9.26 6.08 -5.81
C SER A 88 9.31 7.57 -6.17
N ARG A 89 9.70 8.45 -5.23
CA ARG A 89 9.91 9.87 -5.48
C ARG A 89 11.15 10.08 -6.35
N PRO A 90 11.08 10.95 -7.38
CA PRO A 90 12.23 11.26 -8.22
C PRO A 90 13.25 12.07 -7.39
N SER A 91 14.21 11.39 -6.78
CA SER A 91 15.40 12.09 -6.27
C SER A 91 16.22 12.56 -7.47
N LYS A 92 16.84 13.75 -7.35
CA LYS A 92 17.72 14.33 -8.39
C LYS A 92 18.95 13.45 -8.72
N GLN A 93 19.14 12.33 -8.01
CA GLN A 93 20.21 11.34 -8.21
C GLN A 93 19.72 9.94 -8.62
N ALA A 94 18.41 9.68 -8.70
CA ALA A 94 17.85 8.39 -9.11
C ALA A 94 17.51 8.33 -10.61
N ASN A 95 18.40 8.83 -11.48
CA ASN A 95 18.19 8.79 -12.93
C ASN A 95 18.20 7.36 -13.52
N HIS A 96 18.56 6.34 -12.75
CA HIS A 96 18.65 4.95 -13.23
C HIS A 96 17.43 4.06 -12.95
N LEU A 97 16.47 4.48 -12.10
CA LEU A 97 15.29 3.69 -11.76
C LEU A 97 13.99 4.25 -12.37
N HIS A 98 14.09 5.04 -13.44
CA HIS A 98 12.93 5.53 -14.18
C HIS A 98 12.39 4.46 -15.12
N LEU A 99 11.67 3.48 -14.57
CA LEU A 99 10.70 2.73 -15.35
C LEU A 99 9.44 3.59 -15.52
N ARG A 100 9.52 4.58 -16.41
CA ARG A 100 8.32 5.23 -16.95
C ARG A 100 7.65 4.22 -17.86
N LEU A 101 6.77 3.39 -17.29
CA LEU A 101 5.89 2.53 -18.08
C LEU A 101 5.14 3.44 -19.08
N PRO A 102 5.15 3.12 -20.39
CA PRO A 102 4.39 3.88 -21.37
C PRO A 102 2.92 3.92 -20.92
N GLN A 103 2.33 5.11 -20.87
CA GLN A 103 0.90 5.32 -20.59
C GLN A 103 -0.03 4.60 -21.57
N ASN A 104 0.52 4.03 -22.66
CA ASN A 104 -0.23 3.50 -23.80
C ASN A 104 -0.54 2.00 -23.69
N LEU A 105 -0.30 1.34 -22.56
CA LEU A 105 -0.68 -0.07 -22.35
C LEU A 105 -1.96 -0.23 -21.50
N SER A 106 -2.67 0.88 -21.23
CA SER A 106 -3.92 0.88 -20.47
C SER A 106 -5.08 1.51 -21.25
N ASP A 107 -5.31 1.07 -22.48
CA ASP A 107 -6.57 1.35 -23.19
C ASP A 107 -7.59 0.23 -22.94
N ASP A 108 -7.74 -0.17 -21.69
CA ASP A 108 -8.82 -1.08 -21.26
C ASP A 108 -9.82 -0.23 -20.46
N GLU A 109 -10.88 0.24 -21.13
CA GLU A 109 -11.95 1.07 -20.55
C GLU A 109 -12.60 0.47 -19.29
N LYS A 110 -12.42 -0.84 -19.05
CA LYS A 110 -12.86 -1.52 -17.83
C LYS A 110 -12.08 -1.11 -16.58
N LEU A 111 -10.83 -0.64 -16.70
CA LEU A 111 -9.97 -0.27 -15.59
C LEU A 111 -10.38 1.06 -14.93
N HIS A 112 -11.07 1.94 -15.67
CA HIS A 112 -11.51 3.24 -15.17
C HIS A 112 -12.78 3.20 -14.31
N LYS A 113 -13.63 2.16 -14.44
CA LYS A 113 -14.83 2.02 -13.60
C LYS A 113 -14.53 1.63 -12.14
N GLN A 114 -13.36 1.05 -11.87
CA GLN A 114 -12.96 0.67 -10.51
C GLN A 114 -12.27 1.79 -9.71
N LYS A 115 -12.10 2.98 -10.31
CA LYS A 115 -11.49 4.15 -9.66
C LYS A 115 -12.44 4.97 -8.76
N ARG A 116 -13.74 4.62 -8.67
CA ARG A 116 -14.72 5.52 -8.02
C ARG A 116 -14.89 5.40 -6.51
N ASN A 117 -14.37 4.38 -5.81
CA ASN A 117 -14.81 4.13 -4.43
C ASN A 117 -13.73 3.96 -3.34
N TYR A 118 -12.46 4.31 -3.55
CA TYR A 118 -11.45 4.06 -2.50
C TYR A 118 -10.42 5.20 -2.39
N PRO A 119 -10.34 5.90 -1.24
CA PRO A 119 -9.29 6.87 -0.99
C PRO A 119 -7.97 6.15 -0.64
N THR A 120 -6.85 6.86 -0.79
CA THR A 120 -5.48 6.61 -0.26
C THR A 120 -4.44 6.02 -1.25
N GLY A 121 -3.29 6.71 -1.33
CA GLY A 121 -2.13 6.44 -2.19
C GLY A 121 -1.50 5.04 -2.07
N SER A 122 -1.80 4.31 -0.98
CA SER A 122 -1.37 2.92 -0.77
C SER A 122 -1.80 1.96 -1.88
N HIS A 123 -2.99 2.16 -2.44
CA HIS A 123 -3.48 1.33 -3.53
C HIS A 123 -2.76 1.62 -4.85
N GLU A 124 -2.32 2.86 -5.06
CA GLU A 124 -1.66 3.25 -6.30
C GLU A 124 -0.29 2.59 -6.44
N ILE A 125 0.47 2.50 -5.36
CA ILE A 125 1.79 1.86 -5.38
C ILE A 125 1.66 0.33 -5.48
N CYS A 126 0.74 -0.27 -4.74
CA CYS A 126 0.43 -1.69 -4.88
C CYS A 126 0.03 -2.05 -6.31
N PHE A 127 -0.76 -1.19 -6.94
CA PHE A 127 -1.19 -1.33 -8.31
C PHE A 127 0.00 -1.20 -9.29
N ARG A 128 0.84 -0.18 -9.13
CA ARG A 128 2.06 0.03 -9.94
C ARG A 128 3.01 -1.16 -9.83
N LEU A 129 3.31 -1.63 -8.62
CA LEU A 129 4.18 -2.79 -8.39
C LEU A 129 3.58 -4.09 -8.93
N SER A 130 2.26 -4.27 -8.80
CA SER A 130 1.56 -5.40 -9.40
C SER A 130 1.64 -5.39 -10.92
N ASN A 131 1.56 -4.22 -11.55
CA ASN A 131 1.72 -4.07 -13.00
C ASN A 131 3.16 -4.31 -13.44
N ILE A 132 4.17 -3.79 -12.72
CA ILE A 132 5.59 -4.09 -13.01
C ILE A 132 5.86 -5.59 -12.87
N THR A 133 5.26 -6.26 -11.88
CA THR A 133 5.39 -7.70 -11.70
C THR A 133 4.77 -8.47 -12.86
N LYS A 134 3.56 -8.09 -13.30
CA LYS A 134 2.90 -8.69 -14.47
C LYS A 134 3.70 -8.45 -15.75
N PHE A 135 4.21 -7.23 -15.94
CA PHE A 135 5.01 -6.83 -17.09
C PHE A 135 6.35 -7.58 -17.14
N GLY A 136 7.06 -7.67 -16.01
CA GLY A 136 8.30 -8.42 -15.87
C GLY A 136 8.13 -9.92 -16.15
N ARG A 137 7.03 -10.53 -15.69
CA ARG A 137 6.72 -11.95 -15.97
C ARG A 137 6.48 -12.22 -17.45
N LYS A 138 6.00 -11.24 -18.20
CA LYS A 138 5.75 -11.33 -19.64
C LYS A 138 6.92 -10.86 -20.49
N LYS A 139 8.10 -10.65 -19.91
CA LYS A 139 9.30 -10.15 -20.62
C LYS A 139 9.51 -10.84 -21.98
N GLU A 140 9.59 -12.17 -21.99
CA GLU A 140 9.89 -12.91 -23.21
C GLU A 140 8.75 -12.83 -24.24
N GLN A 141 7.50 -12.85 -23.79
CA GLN A 141 6.34 -12.63 -24.66
C GLN A 141 6.34 -11.23 -25.28
N ILE A 142 6.69 -10.20 -24.49
CA ILE A 142 6.77 -8.82 -24.97
C ILE A 142 7.91 -8.68 -25.98
N ARG A 143 9.09 -9.25 -25.69
CA ARG A 143 10.21 -9.26 -26.65
C ARG A 143 9.82 -9.95 -27.95
N HIS A 144 9.08 -11.05 -27.87
CA HIS A 144 8.59 -11.76 -29.04
C HIS A 144 7.65 -10.90 -29.89
N ILE A 145 6.71 -10.18 -29.30
CA ILE A 145 5.80 -9.26 -30.02
C ILE A 145 6.60 -8.23 -30.82
N PHE A 146 7.64 -7.64 -30.23
CA PHE A 146 8.46 -6.62 -30.90
C PHE A 146 9.47 -7.20 -31.92
N SER A 147 9.62 -8.52 -31.99
CA SER A 147 10.51 -9.21 -32.93
C SER A 147 9.76 -10.00 -34.00
N SER A 148 8.43 -9.86 -34.06
CA SER A 148 7.60 -10.63 -34.98
C SER A 148 7.37 -9.88 -36.28
N THR A 149 7.10 -10.62 -37.35
CA THR A 149 6.81 -10.04 -38.68
C THR A 149 5.56 -9.16 -38.65
N GLU A 150 4.58 -9.51 -37.82
CA GLU A 150 3.36 -8.71 -37.63
C GLU A 150 3.65 -7.34 -36.99
N TRP A 151 4.70 -7.22 -36.18
CA TRP A 151 5.12 -5.91 -35.66
C TRP A 151 5.79 -5.07 -36.75
N GLU A 152 6.66 -5.66 -37.57
CA GLU A 152 7.34 -4.95 -38.66
C GLU A 152 6.33 -4.38 -39.68
N GLU A 153 5.33 -5.18 -40.03
CA GLU A 153 4.22 -4.79 -40.91
C GLU A 153 3.23 -3.81 -40.26
N CYS A 154 3.31 -3.61 -38.94
CA CYS A 154 2.39 -2.76 -38.22
C CYS A 154 2.66 -1.27 -38.48
N LYS A 155 1.60 -0.48 -38.72
CA LYS A 155 1.67 0.99 -38.85
C LYS A 155 2.35 1.71 -37.68
N PHE A 156 2.46 1.08 -36.51
CA PHE A 156 3.07 1.67 -35.33
C PHE A 156 4.60 1.50 -35.29
N SER A 157 5.18 0.53 -35.99
CA SER A 157 6.63 0.23 -35.95
C SER A 157 7.48 1.38 -36.47
N SER A 158 7.01 2.05 -37.52
CA SER A 158 7.65 3.19 -38.16
C SER A 158 7.45 4.51 -37.41
N THR A 159 6.56 4.57 -36.42
CA THR A 159 6.31 5.79 -35.65
C THR A 159 7.45 6.07 -34.66
N PRO A 160 7.72 7.34 -34.31
CA PRO A 160 8.69 7.68 -33.27
C PRO A 160 8.40 6.98 -31.93
N LYS A 161 7.12 6.80 -31.58
CA LYS A 161 6.68 6.13 -30.35
C LYS A 161 6.92 4.61 -30.41
N GLY A 162 6.65 3.97 -31.55
CA GLY A 162 6.91 2.55 -31.75
C GLY A 162 8.40 2.24 -31.70
N ASN A 163 9.22 3.04 -32.39
CA ASN A 163 10.67 2.95 -32.34
C ASN A 163 11.24 3.12 -30.92
N ALA A 164 10.73 4.09 -30.15
CA ALA A 164 11.13 4.25 -28.76
C ALA A 164 10.73 3.04 -27.88
N SER A 165 9.55 2.46 -28.14
CA SER A 165 9.04 1.28 -27.42
C SER A 165 9.89 0.04 -27.73
N TYR A 166 10.22 -0.19 -29.00
CA TYR A 166 11.13 -1.26 -29.44
C TYR A 166 12.49 -1.13 -28.76
N LYS A 167 13.12 0.07 -28.80
CA LYS A 167 14.40 0.32 -28.13
C LYS A 167 14.35 0.02 -26.63
N THR A 168 13.24 0.35 -25.98
CA THR A 168 13.05 0.09 -24.54
C THR A 168 12.93 -1.41 -24.25
N VAL A 169 12.10 -2.13 -25.00
CA VAL A 169 11.88 -3.58 -24.84
C VAL A 169 13.10 -4.41 -25.24
N SER A 170 13.92 -3.93 -26.16
CA SER A 170 15.15 -4.62 -26.57
C SER A 170 16.31 -4.36 -25.59
N SER A 171 16.27 -3.27 -24.82
CA SER A 171 17.33 -2.87 -23.89
C SER A 171 17.53 -3.84 -22.72
N ALA A 172 18.72 -4.41 -22.62
CA ALA A 172 19.12 -5.23 -21.47
C ALA A 172 19.16 -4.43 -20.16
N GLN A 173 19.59 -3.16 -20.22
CA GLN A 173 19.66 -2.27 -19.06
C GLN A 173 18.27 -2.00 -18.48
N PHE A 174 17.27 -1.79 -19.35
CA PHE A 174 15.89 -1.62 -18.93
C PHE A 174 15.38 -2.84 -18.16
N TRP A 175 15.56 -4.05 -18.70
CA TRP A 175 15.12 -5.28 -18.04
C TRP A 175 15.91 -5.60 -16.76
N SER A 176 17.19 -5.23 -16.70
CA SER A 176 17.97 -5.29 -15.46
C SER A 176 17.35 -4.40 -14.38
N GLY A 177 16.96 -3.17 -14.75
CA GLY A 177 16.21 -2.26 -13.86
C GLY A 177 14.87 -2.85 -13.40
N VAL A 178 14.09 -3.46 -14.31
CA VAL A 178 12.84 -4.17 -13.95
C VAL A 178 13.12 -5.28 -12.93
N ALA A 179 14.15 -6.10 -13.18
CA ALA A 179 14.51 -7.21 -12.30
C ALA A 179 14.95 -6.74 -10.91
N GLN A 180 15.74 -5.65 -10.84
CA GLN A 180 16.15 -5.03 -9.58
C GLN A 180 14.94 -4.49 -8.79
N CYS A 181 14.03 -3.78 -9.46
CA CYS A 181 12.78 -3.33 -8.86
C CYS A 181 11.99 -4.53 -8.29
N LEU A 182 11.81 -5.60 -9.05
CA LEU A 182 11.09 -6.78 -8.56
C LEU A 182 11.79 -7.45 -7.39
N LYS A 183 13.13 -7.51 -7.39
CA LYS A 183 13.91 -8.07 -6.29
C LYS A 183 13.71 -7.29 -4.98
N VAL A 184 13.69 -5.96 -5.05
CA VAL A 184 13.50 -5.07 -3.89
C VAL A 184 12.05 -5.08 -3.43
N PHE A 185 11.09 -4.99 -4.36
CA PHE A 185 9.69 -4.74 -4.00
C PHE A 185 8.84 -6.00 -3.85
N SER A 186 9.21 -7.14 -4.45
CA SER A 186 8.43 -8.39 -4.31
C SER A 186 8.27 -8.86 -2.86
N PRO A 187 9.32 -8.83 -2.00
CA PRO A 187 9.16 -9.13 -0.58
C PRO A 187 8.20 -8.18 0.12
N LEU A 188 8.28 -6.88 -0.17
CA LEU A 188 7.42 -5.85 0.41
C LEU A 188 5.95 -6.04 0.02
N VAL A 189 5.66 -6.31 -1.25
CA VAL A 189 4.30 -6.61 -1.73
C VAL A 189 3.76 -7.88 -1.08
N LYS A 190 4.60 -8.90 -0.86
CA LYS A 190 4.18 -10.13 -0.16
C LYS A 190 3.84 -9.85 1.30
N VAL A 191 4.67 -9.09 2.01
CA VAL A 191 4.38 -8.69 3.40
C VAL A 191 3.10 -7.87 3.47
N LEU A 192 2.94 -6.89 2.58
CA LEU A 192 1.76 -6.05 2.52
C LEU A 192 0.48 -6.88 2.31
N ARG A 193 0.50 -7.83 1.37
CA ARG A 193 -0.62 -8.76 1.18
C ARG A 193 -0.88 -9.67 2.37
N MET A 194 0.16 -10.06 3.14
CA MET A 194 -0.03 -10.84 4.36
C MET A 194 -0.64 -10.02 5.49
N VAL A 195 -0.33 -8.72 5.55
CA VAL A 195 -0.91 -7.80 6.53
C VAL A 195 -2.36 -7.43 6.15
N ASP A 196 -2.64 -7.22 4.87
CA ASP A 196 -3.97 -6.85 4.36
C ASP A 196 -4.91 -8.05 4.16
N ALA A 197 -4.41 -9.30 4.10
CA ALA A 197 -5.24 -10.49 4.05
C ALA A 197 -5.88 -10.75 5.43
N ASP A 198 -6.94 -10.00 5.71
CA ASP A 198 -7.74 -9.94 6.95
C ASP A 198 -8.37 -11.26 7.43
N TRP A 199 -8.08 -12.41 6.80
CA TRP A 199 -8.79 -13.67 7.10
C TRP A 199 -8.18 -14.49 8.25
N LYS A 200 -6.93 -14.22 8.66
CA LYS A 200 -6.35 -14.86 9.84
C LYS A 200 -5.65 -13.81 10.71
N PRO A 201 -5.94 -13.71 12.02
CA PRO A 201 -5.23 -12.79 12.89
C PRO A 201 -3.73 -13.09 12.81
N SER A 202 -2.97 -12.18 12.19
CA SER A 202 -1.55 -12.33 11.87
C SER A 202 -0.62 -12.14 13.08
N VAL A 203 -1.15 -12.37 14.29
CA VAL A 203 -0.39 -12.37 15.54
C VAL A 203 -0.80 -13.59 16.37
N THR A 204 0.04 -14.63 16.34
CA THR A 204 -0.10 -15.91 17.05
C THR A 204 0.04 -15.82 18.58
N SER A 205 -0.08 -14.63 19.19
CA SER A 205 0.21 -14.41 20.61
C SER A 205 -0.82 -13.54 21.35
N GLN A 206 -2.09 -13.50 20.93
CA GLN A 206 -3.15 -12.95 21.78
C GLN A 206 -3.53 -13.96 22.87
N LYS A 207 -2.77 -13.97 23.97
CA LYS A 207 -3.26 -14.50 25.24
C LYS A 207 -4.36 -13.56 25.74
N SER A 208 -5.60 -14.03 25.71
CA SER A 208 -6.85 -13.47 26.31
C SER A 208 -7.27 -12.01 26.00
N GLY A 209 -6.45 -11.16 25.37
CA GLY A 209 -6.79 -9.76 25.08
C GLY A 209 -7.10 -9.46 23.62
N VAL A 210 -7.68 -8.28 23.38
CA VAL A 210 -8.05 -7.74 22.06
C VAL A 210 -7.16 -6.58 21.64
N LYS A 211 -7.05 -6.39 20.33
CA LYS A 211 -6.33 -5.29 19.68
C LYS A 211 -7.34 -4.33 19.06
N ILE A 212 -7.24 -3.04 19.40
CA ILE A 212 -8.03 -2.00 18.74
C ILE A 212 -7.21 -1.44 17.57
N SER A 213 -7.81 -1.34 16.39
CA SER A 213 -7.20 -0.74 15.20
C SER A 213 -8.00 0.49 14.79
N LEU A 214 -7.34 1.64 14.75
CA LEU A 214 -7.91 2.86 14.19
C LEU A 214 -7.50 2.98 12.72
N LEU A 215 -8.49 2.90 11.84
CA LEU A 215 -8.39 3.16 10.42
C LEU A 215 -8.85 4.60 10.18
N ILE A 216 -7.91 5.49 9.84
CA ILE A 216 -8.20 6.87 9.43
C ILE A 216 -8.13 6.94 7.92
#